data_AF-A0A317JUU5-F1
#
_entry.id   AF-A0A317JUU5-F1
#
_cell.length_a   1.000
_cell.length_b   1.000
_cell.length_c   1.000
_cell.angle_alpha   90.00
_cell.angle_beta   90.00
_cell.angle_gamma   90.00
#
_symmetry.space_group_name_H-M   'P 1'
#
loop_
_entity.id
_entity.type
_entity.pdbx_description
1 polymer ?
#
loop_
_entity_poly.entity_id
_entity_poly.type
_entity_poly.pdbx_seq_one_letter_code
_entity_poly.pdbx_strand_id
1 'polypeptide(L)'
;MSWPLIAPAPDTPPCGPPVSHPGTGWSVTRHTDVCAVLADPRCAVPSAPEGRPGTLAWLRGTVSRFSGPDRHADRRAIGVAALAGLDPAELRAAAARRTEVELDRAGDRLDVMARLARRVPVEVLAGWLGLADPAAAVPAVAAVAAAYHPGAEPAVIRRADRAVETLLAMAPPAPPEIAANRLGLLVQACDATAGLIGAAARYVLAAPEAVPTPDLLGEVLRLYPPVRATRRLATV
;
A
#
# COMPACT_ATOMS: atom_id res chain seq x y z
N MET A 1 -21.50 -26.06 -1.92
CA MET A 1 -21.06 -25.00 -0.99
C MET A 1 -21.22 -23.67 -1.71
N SER A 2 -21.94 -22.70 -1.14
CA SER A 2 -22.14 -21.39 -1.81
C SER A 2 -21.08 -20.41 -1.30
N TRP A 3 -20.22 -19.95 -2.21
CA TRP A 3 -19.28 -18.86 -1.95
C TRP A 3 -20.06 -17.57 -1.65
N PRO A 4 -19.57 -16.66 -0.79
CA PRO A 4 -20.18 -15.35 -0.67
C PRO A 4 -20.13 -14.65 -2.04
N LEU A 5 -21.27 -14.10 -2.48
CA LEU A 5 -21.31 -13.26 -3.67
C LEU A 5 -20.63 -11.93 -3.36
N ILE A 6 -19.40 -11.77 -3.84
CA ILE A 6 -18.66 -10.52 -3.74
C ILE A 6 -19.00 -9.67 -4.96
N ALA A 7 -19.51 -8.47 -4.74
CA ALA A 7 -19.74 -7.50 -5.81
C ALA A 7 -18.42 -6.80 -6.17
N PRO A 8 -18.22 -6.40 -7.44
CA PRO A 8 -17.12 -5.51 -7.80
C PRO A 8 -17.15 -4.23 -6.97
N ALA A 9 -15.98 -3.62 -6.75
CA ALA A 9 -15.92 -2.33 -6.08
C ALA A 9 -16.81 -1.29 -6.80
N PRO A 10 -17.50 -0.40 -6.06
CA PRO A 10 -18.21 0.72 -6.65
C PRO A 10 -17.31 1.51 -7.60
N ASP A 11 -17.91 2.00 -8.68
CA ASP A 11 -17.23 2.78 -9.74
C ASP A 11 -16.17 2.00 -10.53
N THR A 12 -16.13 0.67 -10.43
CA THR A 12 -15.30 -0.15 -11.31
C THR A 12 -15.81 0.03 -12.75
N PRO A 13 -14.98 0.56 -13.68
CA PRO A 13 -15.41 0.77 -15.05
C PRO A 13 -15.69 -0.57 -15.73
N PRO A 14 -16.63 -0.63 -16.68
CA PRO A 14 -16.84 -1.85 -17.46
C PRO A 14 -15.57 -2.21 -18.23
N CYS A 15 -15.26 -3.50 -18.29
CA CYS A 15 -14.19 -4.01 -19.13
C CYS A 15 -14.51 -3.73 -20.61
N GLY A 16 -13.59 -3.08 -21.32
CA GLY A 16 -13.80 -2.63 -22.69
C GLY A 16 -12.48 -2.37 -23.42
N PRO A 17 -12.53 -2.11 -24.75
CA PRO A 17 -11.35 -1.72 -25.49
C PRO A 17 -10.76 -0.40 -24.93
N PRO A 18 -9.48 -0.10 -25.19
CA PRO A 18 -8.87 1.16 -24.76
C PRO A 18 -9.70 2.37 -25.20
N VAL A 19 -9.96 3.29 -24.26
CA VAL A 19 -10.74 4.51 -24.49
C VAL A 19 -9.82 5.71 -24.43
N SER A 20 -9.82 6.52 -25.49
CA SER A 20 -9.09 7.79 -25.50
C SER A 20 -9.89 8.87 -24.76
N HIS A 21 -9.20 9.61 -23.89
CA HIS A 21 -9.71 10.77 -23.20
C HIS A 21 -8.92 12.00 -23.65
N PRO A 22 -9.52 12.87 -24.47
CA PRO A 22 -8.86 14.08 -24.97
C PRO A 22 -8.25 14.90 -23.84
N GLY A 23 -6.97 15.22 -23.94
CA GLY A 23 -6.23 16.03 -22.96
C GLY A 23 -5.74 15.30 -21.71
N THR A 24 -6.12 14.03 -21.46
CA THR A 24 -5.68 13.29 -20.26
C THR A 24 -4.98 11.97 -20.55
N GLY A 25 -5.30 11.29 -21.66
CA GLY A 25 -4.61 10.07 -22.09
C GLY A 25 -5.58 8.95 -22.49
N TRP A 26 -5.28 7.72 -22.07
CA TRP A 26 -6.08 6.53 -22.37
C TRP A 26 -6.47 5.80 -21.09
N SER A 27 -7.69 5.27 -21.05
CA SER A 27 -8.11 4.28 -20.05
C SER A 27 -8.05 2.88 -20.67
N VAL A 28 -7.49 1.94 -19.91
CA VAL A 28 -7.30 0.54 -20.34
C VAL A 28 -7.84 -0.36 -19.24
N THR A 29 -8.85 -1.19 -19.55
CA THR A 29 -9.59 -1.99 -18.54
C THR A 29 -9.60 -3.49 -18.80
N ARG A 30 -9.32 -3.96 -20.04
CA ARG A 30 -9.13 -5.39 -20.32
C ARG A 30 -7.80 -5.89 -19.76
N HIS A 31 -7.83 -7.06 -19.12
CA HIS A 31 -6.64 -7.68 -18.53
C HIS A 31 -5.47 -7.77 -19.53
N THR A 32 -5.74 -8.23 -20.76
CA THR A 32 -4.72 -8.37 -21.82
C THR A 32 -4.04 -7.04 -22.13
N ASP A 33 -4.82 -5.98 -22.26
CA ASP A 33 -4.34 -4.65 -22.66
C ASP A 33 -3.60 -3.98 -21.50
N VAL A 34 -4.09 -4.17 -20.26
CA VAL A 34 -3.39 -3.73 -19.04
C VAL A 34 -2.04 -4.43 -18.94
N CYS A 35 -1.97 -5.75 -19.11
CA CYS A 35 -0.72 -6.49 -19.10
C CYS A 35 0.24 -6.01 -20.20
N ALA A 36 -0.26 -5.76 -21.41
CA ALA A 36 0.54 -5.24 -22.51
C ALA A 36 1.15 -3.86 -22.16
N VAL A 37 0.35 -2.93 -21.63
CA VAL A 37 0.83 -1.61 -21.19
C VAL A 37 1.84 -1.70 -20.05
N LEU A 38 1.62 -2.61 -19.08
CA LEU A 38 2.52 -2.78 -17.93
C LEU A 38 3.86 -3.41 -18.31
N ALA A 39 3.91 -4.20 -19.39
CA ALA A 39 5.11 -4.86 -19.88
C ALA A 39 5.85 -4.05 -20.96
N ASP A 40 5.19 -3.07 -21.60
CA ASP A 40 5.81 -2.26 -22.65
C ASP A 40 6.82 -1.26 -22.05
N PRO A 41 8.11 -1.31 -22.43
CA PRO A 41 9.12 -0.39 -21.92
C PRO A 41 8.86 1.08 -22.32
N ARG A 42 8.04 1.33 -23.34
CA ARG A 42 7.61 2.68 -23.73
C ARG A 42 6.53 3.24 -22.81
N CYS A 43 5.98 2.44 -21.91
CA CYS A 43 5.01 2.86 -20.91
C CYS A 43 5.72 3.02 -19.55
N ALA A 44 6.39 4.15 -19.39
CA ALA A 44 7.19 4.44 -18.21
C ALA A 44 6.35 4.80 -16.98
N VAL A 45 6.90 4.53 -15.80
CA VAL A 45 6.34 5.03 -14.53
C VAL A 45 6.60 6.54 -14.45
N PRO A 46 5.61 7.38 -14.08
CA PRO A 46 5.85 8.80 -13.83
C PRO A 46 6.85 9.00 -12.69
N SER A 47 7.99 9.63 -12.99
CA SER A 47 9.00 9.95 -11.97
C SER A 47 8.50 11.05 -11.02
N ALA A 48 8.79 10.90 -9.73
CA ALA A 48 8.56 11.96 -8.77
C ALA A 48 9.72 12.97 -8.76
N PRO A 49 9.46 14.27 -8.59
CA PRO A 49 10.53 15.26 -8.46
C PRO A 49 11.37 14.99 -7.21
N GLU A 50 12.64 15.39 -7.26
CA GLU A 50 13.52 15.35 -6.10
C GLU A 50 13.07 16.36 -5.03
N GLY A 51 13.49 16.13 -3.79
CA GLY A 51 13.14 16.99 -2.66
C GLY A 51 14.20 16.97 -1.56
N ARG A 52 14.10 17.92 -0.63
CA ARG A 52 14.98 18.00 0.54
C ARG A 52 14.82 16.74 1.41
N PRO A 53 15.91 16.10 1.88
CA PRO A 53 15.84 14.98 2.81
C PRO A 53 14.88 15.23 3.98
N GLY A 54 14.09 14.22 4.34
CA GLY A 54 13.06 14.32 5.37
C GLY A 54 11.70 14.84 4.90
N THR A 55 11.53 15.18 3.63
CA THR A 55 10.24 15.59 3.07
C THR A 55 9.52 14.46 2.32
N LEU A 56 8.22 14.61 2.09
CA LEU A 56 7.44 13.73 1.22
C LEU A 56 7.96 13.73 -0.21
N ALA A 57 8.40 14.89 -0.72
CA ALA A 57 9.01 15.00 -2.05
C ALA A 57 10.28 14.15 -2.14
N TRP A 58 11.16 14.24 -1.13
CA TRP A 58 12.34 13.39 -1.03
C TRP A 58 12.00 11.90 -0.97
N LEU A 59 11.03 11.51 -0.12
CA LEU A 59 10.61 10.11 -0.02
C LEU A 59 10.17 9.59 -1.40
N ARG A 60 9.27 10.31 -2.07
CA ARG A 60 8.78 9.93 -3.40
C ARG A 60 9.90 9.87 -4.44
N GLY A 61 10.77 10.87 -4.48
CA GLY A 61 11.89 10.94 -5.42
C GLY A 61 12.97 9.88 -5.18
N THR A 62 12.94 9.17 -4.03
CA THR A 62 13.97 8.20 -3.63
C THR A 62 13.49 6.75 -3.63
N VAL A 63 12.20 6.48 -3.45
CA VAL A 63 11.66 5.11 -3.49
C VAL A 63 11.61 4.54 -4.90
N SER A 64 11.72 3.21 -5.02
CA SER A 64 11.57 2.49 -6.30
C SER A 64 10.25 2.77 -7.02
N ARG A 65 9.14 2.94 -6.29
CA ARG A 65 7.78 3.10 -6.85
C ARG A 65 7.64 4.26 -7.84
N PHE A 66 8.46 5.31 -7.71
CA PHE A 66 8.44 6.48 -8.58
C PHE A 66 9.78 6.69 -9.28
N SER A 67 10.61 5.64 -9.38
CA SER A 67 11.89 5.70 -10.06
C SER A 67 11.75 5.47 -11.56
N GLY A 68 12.55 6.22 -12.32
CA GLY A 68 12.83 5.92 -13.72
C GLY A 68 13.61 4.61 -13.89
N PRO A 69 13.71 4.10 -15.14
CA PRO A 69 14.31 2.81 -15.44
C PRO A 69 15.80 2.72 -15.03
N ASP A 70 16.51 3.84 -15.03
CA ASP A 70 17.93 3.97 -14.67
C ASP A 70 18.22 3.73 -13.17
N ARG A 71 17.29 4.11 -12.29
CA ARG A 71 17.46 3.97 -10.81
C ARG A 71 16.59 2.88 -10.21
N HIS A 72 15.58 2.40 -10.94
CA HIS A 72 14.56 1.49 -10.40
C HIS A 72 15.15 0.16 -9.92
N ALA A 73 16.07 -0.44 -10.68
CA ALA A 73 16.63 -1.74 -10.34
C ALA A 73 17.32 -1.73 -8.96
N ASP A 74 18.19 -0.75 -8.73
CA ASP A 74 18.96 -0.62 -7.49
C ASP A 74 18.04 -0.32 -6.30
N ARG A 75 17.10 0.61 -6.45
CA ARG A 75 16.13 0.94 -5.39
C ARG A 75 15.18 -0.20 -5.09
N ARG A 76 14.77 -0.96 -6.11
CA ARG A 76 13.97 -2.17 -5.93
C ARG A 76 14.77 -3.23 -5.16
N ALA A 77 16.06 -3.39 -5.44
CA ALA A 77 16.91 -4.34 -4.73
C ALA A 77 16.96 -4.06 -3.22
N ILE A 78 16.99 -2.78 -2.81
CA ILE A 78 16.91 -2.39 -1.39
C ILE A 78 15.61 -2.88 -0.75
N GLY A 79 14.46 -2.63 -1.39
CA GLY A 79 13.17 -3.06 -0.89
C GLY A 79 13.05 -4.60 -0.82
N VAL A 80 13.51 -5.30 -1.86
CA VAL A 80 13.53 -6.76 -1.90
C VAL A 80 14.42 -7.35 -0.82
N ALA A 81 15.62 -6.78 -0.59
CA ALA A 81 16.51 -7.21 0.47
C ALA A 81 15.89 -7.02 1.86
N ALA A 82 15.17 -5.91 2.09
CA ALA A 82 14.45 -5.69 3.34
C ALA A 82 13.31 -6.70 3.54
N LEU A 83 12.62 -7.11 2.47
CA LEU A 83 11.54 -8.10 2.53
C LEU A 83 12.05 -9.54 2.61
N ALA A 84 13.24 -9.84 2.08
CA ALA A 84 13.80 -11.20 2.08
C ALA A 84 14.08 -11.74 3.49
N GLY A 85 14.27 -10.86 4.47
CA GLY A 85 14.43 -11.24 5.87
C GLY A 85 13.12 -11.46 6.64
N LEU A 86 11.96 -11.29 6.00
CA LEU A 86 10.65 -11.46 6.65
C LEU A 86 10.14 -12.88 6.47
N ASP A 87 9.68 -13.52 7.56
CA ASP A 87 8.89 -14.74 7.51
C ASP A 87 7.37 -14.42 7.52
N PRO A 88 6.64 -14.67 6.42
CA PRO A 88 5.19 -14.45 6.38
C PRO A 88 4.40 -15.17 7.49
N ALA A 89 4.87 -16.32 7.98
CA ALA A 89 4.22 -17.04 9.08
C ALA A 89 4.35 -16.27 10.40
N GLU A 90 5.52 -15.71 10.68
CA GLU A 90 5.77 -14.92 11.88
C GLU A 90 5.02 -13.58 11.83
N LEU A 91 4.96 -12.92 10.68
CA LEU A 91 4.15 -11.71 10.50
C LEU A 91 2.66 -12.01 10.72
N ARG A 92 2.15 -13.14 10.19
CA ARG A 92 0.78 -13.59 10.41
C ARG A 92 0.50 -13.83 11.89
N ALA A 93 1.38 -14.55 12.58
CA ALA A 93 1.23 -14.82 14.01
C ALA A 93 1.27 -13.53 14.85
N ALA A 94 2.16 -12.59 14.49
CA ALA A 94 2.26 -11.30 15.16
C ALA A 94 1.02 -10.40 14.93
N ALA A 95 0.44 -10.45 13.73
CA ALA A 95 -0.82 -9.75 13.43
C ALA A 95 -1.98 -10.37 14.20
N ALA A 96 -2.10 -11.71 14.22
CA ALA A 96 -3.15 -12.42 14.94
C ALA A 96 -3.16 -12.06 16.43
N ARG A 97 -2.01 -12.15 17.12
CA ARG A 97 -1.89 -11.78 18.54
C ARG A 97 -2.33 -10.33 18.82
N ARG A 98 -1.97 -9.39 17.94
CA ARG A 98 -2.40 -7.98 18.09
C ARG A 98 -3.89 -7.81 17.85
N THR A 99 -4.45 -8.52 16.88
CA THR A 99 -5.88 -8.52 16.62
C THR A 99 -6.67 -9.11 17.79
N GLU A 100 -6.23 -10.22 18.38
CA GLU A 100 -6.82 -10.82 19.58
C GLU A 100 -6.87 -9.82 20.74
N VAL A 101 -5.76 -9.14 21.02
CA VAL A 101 -5.71 -8.10 22.07
C VAL A 101 -6.70 -6.96 21.82
N GLU A 102 -6.92 -6.55 20.57
CA GLU A 102 -7.91 -5.52 20.25
C GLU A 102 -9.35 -6.07 20.34
N LEU A 103 -9.58 -7.34 20.00
CA LEU A 103 -10.89 -8.00 20.13
C LEU A 103 -11.29 -8.17 21.59
N ASP A 104 -10.37 -8.62 22.45
CA ASP A 104 -10.61 -8.78 23.89
C ASP A 104 -11.03 -7.46 24.56
N ARG A 105 -10.59 -6.33 24.01
CA ARG A 105 -10.93 -4.98 24.48
C ARG A 105 -12.21 -4.41 23.87
N ALA A 106 -12.70 -4.97 22.77
CA ALA A 106 -13.75 -4.36 21.95
C ALA A 106 -15.17 -4.63 22.45
N GLY A 107 -15.35 -5.52 23.43
CA GLY A 107 -16.68 -5.91 23.89
C GLY A 107 -17.51 -6.47 22.73
N ASP A 108 -18.71 -5.92 22.54
CA ASP A 108 -19.67 -6.34 21.50
C ASP A 108 -19.48 -5.63 20.14
N ARG A 109 -18.68 -4.56 20.07
CA ARG A 109 -18.56 -3.71 18.88
C ARG A 109 -17.13 -3.25 18.61
N LEU A 110 -16.66 -3.54 17.40
CA LEU A 110 -15.32 -3.15 16.94
C LEU A 110 -15.39 -2.32 15.65
N ASP A 111 -14.73 -1.16 15.64
CA ASP A 111 -14.38 -0.48 14.38
C ASP A 111 -13.17 -1.19 13.74
N VAL A 112 -13.44 -2.10 12.81
CA VAL A 112 -12.41 -2.88 12.11
C VAL A 112 -11.40 -1.96 11.41
N MET A 113 -11.85 -0.85 10.82
CA MET A 113 -10.95 0.03 10.07
C MET A 113 -10.01 0.80 10.98
N ALA A 114 -10.53 1.40 12.04
CA ALA A 114 -9.74 2.22 12.95
C ALA A 114 -8.86 1.39 13.88
N ARG A 115 -9.37 0.26 14.38
CA ARG A 115 -8.69 -0.55 15.40
C ARG A 115 -7.78 -1.61 14.82
N LEU A 116 -8.15 -2.22 13.69
CA LEU A 116 -7.39 -3.32 13.09
C LEU A 116 -6.70 -2.90 11.79
N ALA A 117 -7.48 -2.60 10.76
CA ALA A 117 -6.99 -2.54 9.37
C ALA A 117 -5.90 -1.49 9.16
N ARG A 118 -6.05 -0.29 9.74
CA ARG A 118 -5.07 0.80 9.61
C ARG A 118 -3.91 0.73 10.59
N ARG A 119 -4.01 -0.10 11.64
CA ARG A 119 -3.04 -0.14 12.74
C ARG A 119 -2.19 -1.40 12.71
N VAL A 120 -2.82 -2.56 12.80
CA VAL A 120 -2.14 -3.84 13.02
C VAL A 120 -1.10 -4.16 11.94
N PRO A 121 -1.40 -4.05 10.62
CA PRO A 121 -0.41 -4.36 9.59
C PRO A 121 0.81 -3.43 9.62
N VAL A 122 0.57 -2.13 9.83
CA VAL A 122 1.64 -1.12 9.86
C VAL A 122 2.50 -1.31 11.09
N GLU A 123 1.90 -1.53 12.27
CA GLU A 123 2.64 -1.76 13.52
C GLU A 123 3.51 -3.03 13.45
N VAL A 124 2.97 -4.13 12.89
CA VAL A 124 3.73 -5.37 12.68
C VAL A 124 4.90 -5.14 11.74
N LEU A 125 4.65 -4.54 10.57
CA LEU A 125 5.70 -4.30 9.58
C LEU A 125 6.75 -3.30 10.09
N ALA A 126 6.36 -2.27 10.84
CA ALA A 126 7.27 -1.30 11.43
C ALA A 126 8.22 -1.94 12.46
N GLY A 127 7.70 -2.84 13.31
CA GLY A 127 8.53 -3.60 14.26
C GLY A 127 9.55 -4.48 13.55
N TRP A 128 9.13 -5.16 12.49
CA TRP A 128 10.01 -5.99 11.66
C TRP A 128 11.08 -5.21 10.90
N LEU A 129 10.75 -4.01 10.44
CA LEU A 129 11.72 -3.11 9.81
C LEU A 129 12.63 -2.38 10.83
N GLY A 130 12.45 -2.65 12.13
CA GLY A 130 13.31 -2.17 13.21
C GLY A 130 13.04 -0.76 13.70
N LEU A 131 11.84 -0.22 13.48
CA LEU A 131 11.50 1.11 14.02
C LEU A 131 11.47 1.05 15.56
N ALA A 132 12.05 2.06 16.21
CA ALA A 132 12.20 2.11 17.67
C ALA A 132 10.87 2.10 18.43
N ASP A 133 9.82 2.72 17.86
CA ASP A 133 8.45 2.69 18.38
C ASP A 133 7.45 2.40 17.24
N PRO A 134 7.16 1.11 16.97
CA PRO A 134 6.25 0.70 15.90
C PRO A 134 4.82 1.21 16.07
N ALA A 135 4.36 1.37 17.32
CA ALA A 135 3.00 1.83 17.60
C ALA A 135 2.87 3.34 17.31
N ALA A 136 3.87 4.14 17.73
CA ALA A 136 3.92 5.56 17.42
C ALA A 136 4.15 5.85 15.92
N ALA A 137 4.74 4.91 15.18
CA ALA A 137 4.93 5.04 13.74
C ALA A 137 3.59 5.03 12.95
N VAL A 138 2.57 4.33 13.43
CA VAL A 138 1.28 4.17 12.73
C VAL A 138 0.64 5.50 12.28
N PRO A 139 0.39 6.49 13.17
CA PRO A 139 -0.20 7.77 12.75
C PRO A 139 0.70 8.56 11.79
N ALA A 140 2.02 8.43 11.88
CA ALA A 140 2.94 9.07 10.95
C ALA A 140 2.86 8.42 9.56
N VAL A 141 2.88 7.08 9.47
CA VAL A 141 2.68 6.36 8.21
C VAL A 141 1.35 6.73 7.56
N ALA A 142 0.26 6.79 8.32
CA ALA A 142 -1.05 7.19 7.81
C ALA A 142 -1.06 8.63 7.27
N ALA A 143 -0.37 9.56 7.94
CA ALA A 143 -0.24 10.94 7.46
C ALA A 143 0.55 11.04 6.15
N VAL A 144 1.60 10.24 5.98
CA VAL A 144 2.35 10.16 4.72
C VAL A 144 1.50 9.51 3.63
N ALA A 145 0.82 8.40 3.92
CA ALA A 145 -0.06 7.67 3.00
C ALA A 145 -1.16 8.56 2.43
N ALA A 146 -1.81 9.37 3.28
CA ALA A 146 -2.85 10.32 2.88
C ALA A 146 -2.38 11.36 1.85
N ALA A 147 -1.08 11.66 1.80
CA ALA A 147 -0.49 12.56 0.83
C ALA A 147 0.32 11.84 -0.24
N TYR A 148 0.40 10.50 -0.26
CA TYR A 148 1.44 9.76 -0.98
C TYR A 148 1.24 9.76 -2.49
N HIS A 149 0.01 9.84 -2.98
CA HIS A 149 -0.30 10.08 -4.39
C HIS A 149 -0.39 11.57 -4.71
N PRO A 150 0.02 12.01 -5.93
CA PRO A 150 -0.05 13.42 -6.32
C PRO A 150 -1.46 14.00 -6.18
N GLY A 151 -1.56 15.32 -5.93
CA GLY A 151 -2.82 16.05 -5.84
C GLY A 151 -3.34 16.32 -4.43
N ALA A 152 -2.58 15.97 -3.39
CA ALA A 152 -2.94 16.30 -2.01
C ALA A 152 -2.85 17.81 -1.74
N GLU A 153 -3.77 18.32 -0.92
CA GLU A 153 -3.80 19.73 -0.50
C GLU A 153 -2.51 20.15 0.23
N PRO A 154 -2.07 21.43 0.12
CA PRO A 154 -0.82 21.90 0.74
C PRO A 154 -0.73 21.64 2.25
N ALA A 155 -1.85 21.69 2.96
CA ALA A 155 -1.88 21.41 4.40
C ALA A 155 -1.61 19.92 4.71
N VAL A 156 -2.07 19.01 3.86
CA VAL A 156 -1.84 17.57 3.98
C VAL A 156 -0.39 17.24 3.64
N ILE A 157 0.18 17.89 2.61
CA ILE A 157 1.61 17.78 2.27
C ILE A 157 2.49 18.19 3.46
N ARG A 158 2.24 19.36 4.07
CA ARG A 158 3.00 19.81 5.26
C ARG A 158 2.90 18.83 6.44
N ARG A 159 1.75 18.16 6.59
CA ARG A 159 1.58 17.12 7.62
C ARG A 159 2.42 15.88 7.30
N ALA A 160 2.42 15.47 6.03
CA ALA A 160 3.23 14.35 5.57
C ALA A 160 4.73 14.63 5.70
N ASP A 161 5.21 15.85 5.42
CA ASP A 161 6.62 16.23 5.62
C ASP A 161 7.05 16.01 7.08
N ARG A 162 6.31 16.54 8.05
CA ARG A 162 6.58 16.30 9.48
C ARG A 162 6.52 14.83 9.87
N ALA A 163 5.63 14.07 9.24
CA ALA A 163 5.52 12.64 9.48
C ALA A 163 6.71 11.85 8.91
N VAL A 164 7.26 12.25 7.76
CA VAL A 164 8.51 11.67 7.22
C VAL A 164 9.67 11.93 8.17
N GLU A 165 9.81 13.15 8.70
CA GLU A 165 10.85 13.47 9.70
C GLU A 165 10.69 12.61 10.96
N THR A 166 9.47 12.43 11.45
CA THR A 166 9.16 11.57 12.60
C THR A 166 9.55 10.12 12.35
N LEU A 167 9.20 9.58 11.18
CA LEU A 167 9.53 8.21 10.80
C LEU A 167 11.05 8.00 10.65
N LEU A 168 11.77 8.99 10.13
CA LEU A 168 13.23 8.95 10.05
C LEU A 168 13.88 8.92 11.44
N ALA A 169 13.35 9.66 12.40
CA ALA A 169 13.86 9.64 13.78
C ALA A 169 13.64 8.29 14.48
N MET A 170 12.61 7.53 14.07
CA MET A 170 12.32 6.19 14.59
C MET A 170 13.07 5.08 13.84
N ALA A 171 13.53 5.34 12.62
CA ALA A 171 14.14 4.32 11.77
C ALA A 171 15.57 3.97 12.23
N PRO A 172 16.02 2.73 12.02
CA PRO A 172 17.43 2.38 12.20
C PRO A 172 18.36 3.28 11.36
N PRO A 173 19.54 3.66 11.88
CA PRO A 173 20.53 4.39 11.11
C PRO A 173 20.85 3.67 9.79
N ALA A 174 20.73 4.38 8.68
CA ALA A 174 20.99 3.86 7.35
C ALA A 174 21.32 5.01 6.38
N PRO A 175 21.99 4.73 5.25
CA PRO A 175 22.06 5.67 4.13
C PRO A 175 20.66 6.18 3.74
N PRO A 176 20.52 7.45 3.32
CA PRO A 176 19.21 8.05 3.04
C PRO A 176 18.34 7.24 2.08
N GLU A 177 18.93 6.65 1.03
CA GLU A 177 18.19 5.85 0.06
C GLU A 177 17.64 4.54 0.64
N ILE A 178 18.40 3.91 1.55
CA ILE A 178 17.94 2.72 2.27
C ILE A 178 16.81 3.08 3.23
N ALA A 179 16.95 4.17 3.97
CA ALA A 179 15.90 4.67 4.86
C ALA A 179 14.61 4.97 4.08
N ALA A 180 14.71 5.71 2.97
CA ALA A 180 13.57 6.04 2.13
C ALA A 180 12.84 4.80 1.59
N ASN A 181 13.56 3.79 1.07
CA ASN A 181 12.94 2.59 0.53
C ASN A 181 12.26 1.75 1.62
N ARG A 182 12.83 1.66 2.83
CA ARG A 182 12.18 0.99 3.98
C ARG A 182 10.91 1.72 4.43
N LEU A 183 10.95 3.05 4.58
CA LEU A 183 9.76 3.84 4.88
C LEU A 183 8.71 3.73 3.76
N GLY A 184 9.18 3.66 2.51
CA GLY A 184 8.36 3.41 1.34
C GLY A 184 7.56 2.11 1.45
N LEU A 185 8.12 1.03 2.01
CA LEU A 185 7.38 -0.22 2.22
C LEU A 185 6.20 -0.03 3.18
N LEU A 186 6.40 0.68 4.30
CA LEU A 186 5.34 0.97 5.27
C LEU A 186 4.20 1.76 4.64
N VAL A 187 4.54 2.85 3.94
CA VAL A 187 3.56 3.75 3.33
C VAL A 187 2.78 3.05 2.21
N GLN A 188 3.47 2.26 1.38
CA GLN A 188 2.82 1.52 0.30
C GLN A 188 1.93 0.38 0.81
N ALA A 189 2.29 -0.25 1.93
CA ALA A 189 1.49 -1.30 2.54
C ALA A 189 0.27 -0.76 3.30
N CYS A 190 0.35 0.46 3.87
CA CYS A 190 -0.66 1.06 4.76
C CYS A 190 -2.09 0.98 4.20
N ASP A 191 -2.42 1.83 3.22
CA ASP A 191 -3.79 1.92 2.71
C ASP A 191 -4.18 0.70 1.86
N ALA A 192 -3.21 0.08 1.17
CA ALA A 192 -3.46 -1.10 0.37
C ALA A 192 -3.92 -2.29 1.23
N THR A 193 -3.22 -2.56 2.33
CA THR A 193 -3.55 -3.67 3.24
C THR A 193 -4.78 -3.35 4.07
N ALA A 194 -4.91 -2.10 4.55
CA ALA A 194 -6.11 -1.66 5.27
C ALA A 194 -7.37 -1.77 4.41
N GLY A 195 -7.28 -1.39 3.13
CA GLY A 195 -8.37 -1.51 2.17
C GLY A 195 -8.78 -2.97 1.92
N LEU A 196 -7.81 -3.87 1.77
CA LEU A 196 -8.06 -5.31 1.63
C LEU A 196 -8.76 -5.89 2.87
N ILE A 197 -8.26 -5.60 4.08
CA ILE A 197 -8.87 -6.07 5.34
C ILE A 197 -10.29 -5.51 5.48
N GLY A 198 -10.47 -4.22 5.22
CA GLY A 198 -11.79 -3.58 5.30
C GLY A 198 -12.81 -4.16 4.33
N ALA A 199 -12.38 -4.49 3.10
CA ALA A 199 -13.23 -5.14 2.12
C ALA A 199 -13.56 -6.59 2.53
N ALA A 200 -12.56 -7.37 2.97
CA ALA A 200 -12.75 -8.75 3.40
C ALA A 200 -13.64 -8.88 4.64
N ALA A 201 -13.53 -7.94 5.59
CA ALA A 201 -14.32 -7.94 6.82
C ALA A 201 -15.84 -7.85 6.58
N ARG A 202 -16.28 -7.35 5.41
CA ARG A 202 -17.70 -7.33 5.02
C ARG A 202 -18.25 -8.73 4.76
N TYR A 203 -17.38 -9.68 4.43
CA TYR A 203 -17.74 -11.04 4.03
C TYR A 203 -17.39 -12.08 5.09
N VAL A 204 -16.41 -11.78 5.96
CA VAL A 204 -15.85 -12.77 6.91
C VAL A 204 -16.90 -13.38 7.84
N LEU A 205 -17.87 -12.60 8.34
CA LEU A 205 -18.91 -13.11 9.25
C LEU A 205 -19.94 -14.01 8.57
N ALA A 206 -20.12 -13.86 7.26
CA ALA A 206 -21.06 -14.64 6.47
C ALA A 206 -20.38 -15.78 5.68
N ALA A 207 -19.05 -15.79 5.64
CA ALA A 207 -18.28 -16.81 4.94
C ALA A 207 -18.38 -18.14 5.72
N PRO A 208 -18.61 -19.28 5.03
CA PRO A 208 -18.54 -20.58 5.67
C PRO A 208 -17.15 -20.82 6.27
N GLU A 209 -17.08 -21.42 7.47
CA GLU A 209 -15.82 -21.72 8.17
C GLU A 209 -14.83 -22.55 7.32
N ALA A 210 -15.35 -23.38 6.41
CA ALA A 210 -14.55 -24.19 5.50
C ALA A 210 -13.83 -23.39 4.39
N VAL A 211 -14.15 -22.10 4.21
CA VAL A 211 -13.49 -21.25 3.21
C VAL A 211 -12.11 -20.82 3.73
N PRO A 212 -11.00 -21.21 3.09
CA PRO A 212 -9.68 -20.76 3.51
C PRO A 212 -9.54 -19.25 3.38
N THR A 213 -8.96 -18.60 4.39
CA THR A 213 -8.68 -17.15 4.37
C THR A 213 -7.94 -16.69 3.11
N PRO A 214 -6.90 -17.41 2.60
CA PRO A 214 -6.24 -17.01 1.35
C PRO A 214 -7.18 -16.95 0.14
N ASP A 215 -8.15 -17.85 0.06
CA ASP A 215 -9.08 -17.91 -1.07
C ASP A 215 -10.08 -16.76 -1.01
N LEU A 216 -10.60 -16.46 0.20
CA LEU A 216 -11.43 -15.27 0.41
C LEU A 216 -10.67 -14.00 0.04
N LEU A 217 -9.43 -13.84 0.50
CA LEU A 217 -8.61 -12.68 0.20
C LEU A 217 -8.28 -12.58 -1.30
N GLY A 218 -8.04 -13.71 -1.97
CA GLY A 218 -7.83 -13.77 -3.42
C GLY A 218 -9.03 -13.27 -4.19
N GLU A 219 -10.23 -13.67 -3.79
CA GLU A 219 -11.47 -13.24 -4.44
C GLU A 219 -11.79 -11.76 -4.15
N VAL A 220 -11.54 -11.29 -2.92
CA VAL A 220 -11.63 -9.86 -2.57
C VAL A 220 -10.63 -9.05 -3.38
N LEU A 221 -9.38 -9.50 -3.55
CA LEU A 221 -8.39 -8.82 -4.40
C LEU A 221 -8.84 -8.75 -5.86
N ARG A 222 -9.50 -9.79 -6.37
CA ARG A 222 -9.98 -9.85 -7.75
C ARG A 222 -11.14 -8.89 -8.01
N LEU A 223 -12.07 -8.77 -7.07
CA LEU A 223 -13.33 -8.04 -7.27
C LEU A 223 -13.34 -6.66 -6.61
N TYR A 224 -12.63 -6.50 -5.50
CA TYR A 224 -12.53 -5.27 -4.73
C TYR A 224 -11.05 -4.93 -4.46
N PRO A 225 -10.23 -4.69 -5.51
CA PRO A 225 -8.82 -4.39 -5.32
C PRO A 225 -8.64 -3.05 -4.60
N PRO A 226 -7.76 -2.95 -3.58
CA PRO A 226 -7.50 -1.69 -2.88
C PRO A 226 -6.79 -0.67 -3.77
N VAL A 227 -6.01 -1.12 -4.77
CA VAL A 227 -5.44 -0.28 -5.82
C VAL A 227 -6.34 -0.34 -7.05
N ARG A 228 -7.17 0.68 -7.24
CA ARG A 228 -8.17 0.71 -8.32
C ARG A 228 -7.61 1.09 -9.69
N ALA A 229 -6.50 1.83 -9.73
CA ALA A 229 -5.87 2.27 -10.96
C ALA A 229 -4.38 2.57 -10.77
N THR A 230 -3.62 2.48 -11.86
CA THR A 230 -2.24 2.97 -11.96
C THR A 230 -2.07 3.74 -13.26
N ARG A 231 -1.03 4.58 -13.34
CA ARG A 231 -0.75 5.41 -14.52
C ARG A 231 0.61 5.05 -15.11
N ARG A 232 0.72 5.13 -16.42
CA ARG A 232 1.98 5.14 -17.18
C ARG A 232 2.04 6.37 -18.07
N LEU A 233 3.24 6.77 -18.45
CA LEU A 233 3.50 7.79 -19.46
C LEU A 233 4.05 7.08 -20.70
N ALA A 234 3.41 7.31 -21.85
CA ALA A 234 3.97 6.88 -23.12
C ALA A 234 5.20 7.76 -23.42
N THR A 235 6.37 7.13 -23.53
CA THR A 235 7.60 7.75 -23.97
C THR A 235 7.74 7.56 -25.47
N VAL A 236 8.11 8.64 -26.16
CA VAL A 236 8.43 8.62 -27.59
C VAL A 236 9.76 7.94 -27.88
#